data_AF-A0A2E8J3I6-F1
#
_entry.id   AF-A0A2E8J3I6-F1
#
_cell.length_a   1.000
_cell.length_b   1.000
_cell.length_c   1.000
_cell.angle_alpha   90.00
_cell.angle_beta   90.00
_cell.angle_gamma   90.00
#
_symmetry.space_group_name_H-M   'P 1'
#
loop_
_entity.id
_entity.type
_entity.pdbx_description
1 polymer ?
#
loop_
_entity_poly.entity_id
_entity_poly.type
_entity_poly.pdbx_seq_one_letter_code
_entity_poly.pdbx_strand_id
1 'polypeptide(L)'
;MIRHIVFCKFKGDASEEAIAEFIQECDRLPSINHEVKNWVSGKSVEPRFHSGDFDWALSCDLMDWDAMDRYMWHEGHLRMGPWAAATIEYLQSFDFELEYEAPVKFPAPPETPETSLLPDGMVAVPPVRGHTLEGANRLIVAAGLKQDAETAYLSGGVWAPGRVMASSPETGEVVAVGSSIQLSVTGDWWSKPDFTGI
;
A
#
# COMPACT_ATOMS: atom_id res chain seq x y z
N MET A 1 -23.25 -5.00 5.16
CA MET A 1 -22.48 -3.81 5.58
C MET A 1 -21.36 -3.62 4.57
N ILE A 2 -21.27 -2.43 4.01
CA ILE A 2 -20.25 -2.01 3.05
C ILE A 2 -19.18 -1.24 3.82
N ARG A 3 -17.92 -1.56 3.58
CA ARG A 3 -16.80 -0.75 4.05
C ARG A 3 -16.34 0.17 2.92
N HIS A 4 -16.42 1.46 3.18
CA HIS A 4 -15.89 2.52 2.34
C HIS A 4 -14.49 2.86 2.83
N ILE A 5 -13.50 2.82 1.94
CA ILE A 5 -12.11 3.23 2.23
C ILE A 5 -11.71 4.29 1.21
N VAL A 6 -11.08 5.35 1.69
CA VAL A 6 -10.52 6.40 0.83
C VAL A 6 -9.06 6.65 1.19
N PHE A 7 -8.24 6.77 0.15
CA PHE A 7 -6.85 7.20 0.22
C PHE A 7 -6.72 8.55 -0.49
N CYS A 8 -6.05 9.49 0.15
CA CYS A 8 -5.85 10.85 -0.35
C CYS A 8 -4.36 11.18 -0.44
N LYS A 9 -3.97 11.73 -1.59
CA LYS A 9 -2.72 12.45 -1.80
C LYS A 9 -3.04 13.93 -1.75
N PHE A 10 -2.36 14.68 -0.87
CA PHE A 10 -2.48 16.13 -0.85
C PHE A 10 -1.61 16.74 -1.93
N LYS A 11 -2.05 17.89 -2.46
CA LYS A 11 -1.23 18.67 -3.39
C LYS A 11 0.05 19.11 -2.70
N GLY A 12 1.16 19.10 -3.44
CA GLY A 12 2.45 19.55 -2.93
C GLY A 12 2.50 21.03 -2.51
N ASP A 13 1.55 21.85 -2.96
CA ASP A 13 1.42 23.27 -2.63
C ASP A 13 0.28 23.57 -1.63
N ALA A 14 -0.45 22.56 -1.15
CA ALA A 14 -1.45 22.75 -0.10
C ALA A 14 -0.78 23.06 1.24
N SER A 15 -1.27 24.06 1.96
CA SER A 15 -0.73 24.39 3.29
C SER A 15 -1.16 23.37 4.34
N GLU A 16 -0.35 23.20 5.39
CA GLU A 16 -0.69 22.30 6.51
C GLU A 16 -1.99 22.70 7.19
N GLU A 17 -2.30 24.00 7.26
CA GLU A 17 -3.56 24.52 7.80
C GLU A 17 -4.75 24.08 6.94
N ALA A 18 -4.66 24.22 5.61
CA ALA A 18 -5.72 23.80 4.70
C ALA A 18 -5.95 22.28 4.77
N ILE A 19 -4.87 21.50 4.88
CA ILE A 19 -4.93 20.05 5.08
C ILE A 19 -5.61 19.72 6.41
N ALA A 20 -5.23 20.39 7.50
CA ALA A 20 -5.81 20.18 8.82
C ALA A 20 -7.31 20.51 8.86
N GLU A 21 -7.72 21.62 8.23
CA GLU A 21 -9.14 22.00 8.09
C GLU A 21 -9.93 20.96 7.29
N PHE A 22 -9.39 20.48 6.17
CA PHE A 22 -10.02 19.43 5.39
C PHE A 22 -10.23 18.15 6.21
N ILE A 23 -9.19 17.68 6.91
CA ILE A 23 -9.28 16.48 7.77
C ILE A 23 -10.31 16.69 8.88
N GLN A 24 -10.31 17.86 9.53
CA GLN A 24 -11.27 18.18 10.58
C GLN A 24 -12.71 18.14 10.06
N GLU A 25 -12.96 18.66 8.86
CA GLU A 25 -14.29 18.61 8.24
C GLU A 25 -14.70 17.19 7.86
N CYS A 26 -13.77 16.36 7.39
CA CYS A 26 -14.02 14.93 7.19
C CYS A 26 -14.39 14.22 8.50
N ASP A 27 -13.63 14.44 9.57
CA ASP A 27 -13.87 13.80 10.88
C ASP A 27 -15.17 14.27 11.56
N ARG A 28 -15.77 15.38 11.10
CA ARG A 28 -17.11 15.78 11.53
C ARG A 28 -18.24 15.01 10.87
N LEU A 29 -18.01 14.34 9.74
CA LEU A 29 -19.06 13.68 8.97
C LEU A 29 -19.93 12.70 9.79
N PRO A 30 -19.36 11.88 10.71
CA PRO A 30 -20.16 10.97 11.53
C PRO A 30 -21.15 11.68 12.47
N SER A 31 -20.88 12.95 12.83
CA SER A 31 -21.77 13.74 13.70
C SER A 31 -22.96 14.34 12.96
N ILE A 32 -22.91 14.39 11.62
CA ILE A 32 -23.92 15.06 10.78
C ILE A 32 -24.58 14.11 9.78
N ASN A 33 -23.96 12.98 9.45
CA ASN A 33 -24.52 11.96 8.57
C ASN A 33 -24.68 10.65 9.33
N HIS A 34 -25.92 10.31 9.66
CA HIS A 34 -26.25 9.14 10.47
C HIS A 34 -26.02 7.80 9.76
N GLU A 35 -25.80 7.79 8.44
CA GLU A 35 -25.43 6.58 7.70
C GLU A 35 -24.02 6.11 8.06
N VAL A 36 -23.14 7.03 8.44
CA VAL A 36 -21.73 6.74 8.73
C VAL A 36 -21.58 6.02 10.05
N LYS A 37 -20.97 4.84 10.03
CA LYS A 37 -20.60 4.03 11.20
C LYS A 37 -19.09 3.78 11.22
N ASN A 38 -18.55 3.49 12.41
CA ASN A 38 -17.18 3.02 12.59
C ASN A 38 -16.11 3.87 11.87
N TRP A 39 -16.29 5.20 11.87
CA TRP A 39 -15.37 6.12 11.22
C TRP A 39 -13.99 6.06 11.85
N VAL A 40 -12.98 5.88 11.02
CA VAL A 40 -11.57 5.98 11.37
C VAL A 40 -10.85 6.79 10.30
N SER A 41 -9.86 7.57 10.70
CA SER A 41 -9.01 8.32 9.77
C SER A 41 -7.60 8.48 10.35
N GLY A 42 -6.63 8.79 9.49
CA GLY A 42 -5.27 9.03 9.96
C GLY A 42 -4.30 9.41 8.85
N LYS A 43 -3.32 10.24 9.20
CA LYS A 43 -2.17 10.51 8.32
C LYS A 43 -1.31 9.25 8.23
N SER A 44 -0.70 9.04 7.06
CA SER A 44 0.31 8.02 6.87
C SER A 44 1.45 8.24 7.86
N VAL A 45 1.76 7.22 8.67
CA VAL A 45 2.72 7.34 9.79
C VAL A 45 4.16 7.46 9.28
N GLU A 46 4.41 7.04 8.03
CA GLU A 46 5.65 7.16 7.26
C GLU A 46 5.37 6.60 5.84
N PRO A 47 5.96 7.14 4.75
CA PRO A 47 5.85 6.55 3.41
C PRO A 47 6.39 5.10 3.37
N ARG A 48 5.53 4.11 3.60
CA ARG A 48 5.91 2.69 3.57
C ARG A 48 5.80 2.10 2.16
N PHE A 49 6.40 0.93 2.02
CA PHE A 49 6.56 0.16 0.77
C PHE A 49 5.32 0.05 -0.13
N HIS A 50 4.13 0.03 0.48
CA HIS A 50 2.85 -0.27 -0.16
C HIS A 50 1.83 0.88 -0.08
N SER A 51 2.20 2.05 0.46
CA SER A 51 1.25 3.14 0.72
C SER A 51 0.94 4.00 -0.51
N GLY A 52 1.50 3.70 -1.69
CA GLY A 52 1.16 4.39 -2.95
C GLY A 52 1.34 5.91 -2.94
N ASP A 53 2.27 6.42 -2.13
CA ASP A 53 2.51 7.85 -1.87
C ASP A 53 1.34 8.64 -1.28
N PHE A 54 0.27 7.97 -0.82
CA PHE A 54 -0.86 8.60 -0.14
C PHE A 54 -0.47 9.14 1.24
N ASP A 55 -1.02 10.31 1.58
CA ASP A 55 -0.68 11.07 2.79
C ASP A 55 -1.67 10.83 3.93
N TRP A 56 -2.92 10.50 3.60
CA TRP A 56 -4.00 10.32 4.56
C TRP A 56 -5.02 9.31 4.05
N ALA A 57 -5.65 8.60 4.97
CA ALA A 57 -6.71 7.66 4.66
C ALA A 57 -7.86 7.77 5.67
N LEU A 58 -9.05 7.37 5.23
CA LEU A 58 -10.21 7.18 6.08
C LEU A 58 -10.91 5.86 5.74
N SER A 59 -11.68 5.34 6.70
CA SER A 59 -12.64 4.29 6.46
C SER A 59 -13.90 4.50 7.30
N CYS A 60 -15.03 4.14 6.73
CA CYS A 60 -16.28 4.02 7.46
C CYS A 60 -17.10 2.84 6.95
N ASP A 61 -18.09 2.46 7.75
CA ASP A 61 -19.04 1.42 7.42
C ASP A 61 -20.41 2.04 7.11
N LEU A 62 -21.06 1.50 6.08
CA LEU A 62 -22.40 1.82 5.61
C LEU A 62 -23.23 0.55 5.64
N MET A 63 -24.54 0.65 5.94
CA MET A 63 -25.36 -0.54 6.16
C MET A 63 -25.46 -1.42 4.90
N ASP A 64 -25.75 -0.79 3.77
CA ASP A 64 -26.05 -1.38 2.48
C ASP A 64 -25.88 -0.34 1.35
N TRP A 65 -26.18 -0.72 0.11
CA TRP A 65 -26.04 0.17 -1.05
C TRP A 65 -27.04 1.34 -1.03
N ASP A 66 -28.23 1.18 -0.44
CA ASP A 66 -29.17 2.29 -0.28
C ASP A 66 -28.62 3.33 0.71
N ALA A 67 -27.95 2.88 1.78
CA ALA A 67 -27.23 3.75 2.71
C ALA A 67 -26.05 4.45 2.05
N MET A 68 -25.32 3.76 1.15
CA MET A 68 -24.27 4.38 0.32
C MET A 68 -24.83 5.52 -0.54
N ASP A 69 -25.95 5.30 -1.23
CA ASP A 69 -26.57 6.35 -2.04
C ASP A 69 -26.97 7.56 -1.17
N ARG A 70 -27.64 7.32 -0.03
CA ARG A 70 -28.00 8.41 0.89
C ARG A 70 -26.76 9.13 1.45
N TYR A 71 -25.69 8.39 1.71
CA TYR A 71 -24.41 8.93 2.15
C TYR A 71 -23.79 9.86 1.09
N MET A 72 -23.69 9.41 -0.16
CA MET A 72 -23.04 10.15 -1.25
C MET A 72 -23.71 11.50 -1.53
N TRP A 73 -25.05 11.52 -1.42
CA TRP A 73 -25.87 12.71 -1.68
C TRP A 73 -26.19 13.52 -0.43
N HIS A 74 -25.68 13.13 0.74
CA HIS A 74 -25.87 13.87 1.98
C HIS A 74 -25.16 15.23 1.92
N GLU A 75 -25.78 16.29 2.43
CA GLU A 75 -25.19 17.64 2.44
C GLU A 75 -23.82 17.68 3.13
N GLY A 76 -23.66 16.86 4.19
CA GLY A 76 -22.41 16.70 4.93
C GLY A 76 -21.26 16.14 4.09
N HIS A 77 -21.56 15.29 3.10
CA HIS A 77 -20.57 14.75 2.18
C HIS A 77 -20.29 15.76 1.04
N LEU A 78 -21.35 16.27 0.40
CA LEU A 78 -21.23 17.18 -0.74
C LEU A 78 -20.53 18.51 -0.39
N ARG A 79 -20.72 19.01 0.85
CA ARG A 79 -20.07 20.24 1.29
C ARG A 79 -18.54 20.14 1.33
N MET A 80 -17.97 18.93 1.36
CA MET A 80 -16.51 18.74 1.37
C MET A 80 -15.85 19.12 0.04
N GLY A 81 -16.62 19.25 -1.05
CA GLY A 81 -16.13 19.51 -2.40
C GLY A 81 -15.12 20.67 -2.52
N PRO A 82 -15.39 21.86 -1.97
CA PRO A 82 -14.43 22.97 -2.02
C PRO A 82 -13.11 22.69 -1.30
N TRP A 83 -13.15 22.07 -0.11
CA TRP A 83 -11.93 21.68 0.61
C TRP A 83 -11.16 20.62 -0.15
N ALA A 84 -11.85 19.58 -0.64
CA ALA A 84 -11.25 18.52 -1.44
C ALA A 84 -10.59 19.09 -2.71
N ALA A 85 -11.27 19.98 -3.43
CA ALA A 85 -10.75 20.65 -4.61
C ALA A 85 -9.51 21.51 -4.31
N ALA A 86 -9.43 22.11 -3.12
CA ALA A 86 -8.26 22.89 -2.69
C ALA A 86 -7.10 21.99 -2.28
N THR A 87 -7.33 20.91 -1.53
CA THR A 87 -6.25 20.16 -0.85
C THR A 87 -5.81 18.88 -1.55
N ILE A 88 -6.68 18.23 -2.31
CA ILE A 88 -6.42 16.88 -2.85
C ILE A 88 -5.83 16.95 -4.26
N GLU A 89 -4.73 16.25 -4.47
CA GLU A 89 -4.13 16.00 -5.80
C GLU A 89 -4.72 14.75 -6.44
N TYR A 90 -4.80 13.68 -5.65
CA TYR A 90 -5.29 12.39 -6.09
C TYR A 90 -6.08 11.71 -4.96
N LEU A 91 -7.18 11.06 -5.32
CA LEU A 91 -8.05 10.34 -4.40
C LEU A 91 -8.42 9.00 -5.03
N GLN A 92 -8.33 7.95 -4.24
CA GLN A 92 -8.82 6.62 -4.59
C GLN A 92 -9.76 6.14 -3.50
N SER A 93 -10.98 5.77 -3.87
CA SER A 93 -11.89 5.04 -2.99
C SER A 93 -12.00 3.58 -3.41
N PHE A 94 -12.25 2.70 -2.45
CA PHE A 94 -12.58 1.31 -2.69
C PHE A 94 -13.66 0.87 -1.72
N ASP A 95 -14.73 0.31 -2.28
CA ASP A 95 -15.92 -0.11 -1.55
C ASP A 95 -16.08 -1.62 -1.69
N PHE A 96 -16.33 -2.29 -0.57
CA PHE A 96 -16.54 -3.74 -0.56
C PHE A 96 -17.52 -4.17 0.52
N GLU A 97 -18.21 -5.27 0.28
CA GLU A 97 -19.06 -5.90 1.29
C GLU A 97 -18.19 -6.64 2.30
N LEU A 98 -18.54 -6.51 3.58
CA LEU A 98 -17.89 -7.28 4.65
C LEU A 98 -18.35 -8.74 4.57
N GLU A 99 -17.60 -9.55 3.82
CA GLU A 99 -17.86 -10.99 3.66
C GLU A 99 -17.23 -11.85 4.77
N TYR A 100 -16.21 -11.33 5.44
CA TYR A 100 -15.49 -12.01 6.51
C TYR A 100 -15.40 -11.13 7.76
N GLU A 101 -15.83 -11.68 8.89
CA GLU A 101 -15.63 -11.08 10.21
C GLU A 101 -14.59 -11.90 10.96
N ALA A 102 -13.50 -11.24 11.36
CA ALA A 102 -12.44 -11.89 12.12
C ALA A 102 -12.98 -12.43 13.45
N PRO A 103 -12.57 -13.63 13.88
CA PRO A 103 -12.96 -14.14 15.19
C PRO A 103 -12.37 -13.25 16.29
N VAL A 104 -13.10 -13.12 17.40
CA VAL A 104 -12.66 -12.37 18.59
C VAL A 104 -11.30 -12.86 19.11
N LYS A 105 -10.98 -14.13 18.86
CA LYS A 105 -9.69 -14.73 19.19
C LYS A 105 -9.21 -15.60 18.04
N PHE A 106 -8.04 -15.27 17.50
CA PHE A 106 -7.34 -16.17 16.59
C PHE A 106 -6.74 -17.35 17.36
N PRO A 107 -6.69 -18.55 16.78
CA PRO A 107 -5.88 -19.64 17.33
C PRO A 107 -4.42 -19.17 17.42
N ALA A 108 -3.71 -19.63 18.45
CA ALA A 108 -2.28 -19.38 18.53
C ALA A 108 -1.62 -19.94 17.26
N PRO A 109 -0.65 -19.23 16.65
CA PRO A 109 0.19 -19.81 15.61
C PRO A 109 0.78 -21.12 16.14
N PRO A 110 0.98 -22.14 15.28
CA PRO A 110 1.63 -23.37 15.70
C PRO A 110 2.99 -23.06 16.35
N GLU A 111 3.27 -23.66 17.51
CA GLU A 111 4.49 -23.39 18.29
C GLU A 111 5.75 -23.93 17.61
N THR A 112 5.59 -24.90 16.71
CA THR A 112 6.69 -25.36 15.86
C THR A 112 6.99 -24.28 14.84
N PRO A 113 8.21 -23.69 14.84
CA PRO A 113 8.69 -22.99 13.65
C PRO A 113 8.54 -23.97 12.50
N GLU A 114 8.11 -23.49 11.32
CA GLU A 114 8.34 -24.29 10.11
C GLU A 114 9.85 -24.50 10.02
N THR A 115 10.32 -25.65 10.50
CA THR A 115 11.69 -26.09 10.31
C THR A 115 11.83 -26.19 8.81
N SER A 116 12.63 -25.30 8.23
CA SER A 116 13.03 -25.33 6.82
C SER A 116 13.24 -26.79 6.41
N LEU A 117 12.33 -27.33 5.59
CA LEU A 117 12.39 -28.70 5.06
C LEU A 117 13.47 -28.84 3.97
N LEU A 118 14.34 -27.84 3.85
CA LEU A 118 15.31 -27.76 2.77
C LEU A 118 16.47 -28.73 3.04
N PRO A 119 16.97 -29.40 1.99
CA PRO A 119 18.18 -30.19 2.09
C PRO A 119 19.37 -29.36 2.61
N ASP A 120 20.34 -30.02 3.24
CA ASP A 120 21.57 -29.37 3.69
C ASP A 120 22.26 -28.61 2.53
N GLY A 121 22.64 -27.35 2.79
CA GLY A 121 23.28 -26.48 1.79
C GLY A 121 22.32 -25.80 0.81
N MET A 122 21.01 -25.98 0.98
CA MET A 122 19.97 -25.28 0.22
C MET A 122 19.29 -24.19 1.07
N VAL A 123 18.86 -23.12 0.42
CA VAL A 123 18.11 -22.03 1.03
C VAL A 123 17.03 -21.54 0.09
N ALA A 124 15.87 -21.18 0.63
CA ALA A 124 14.81 -20.56 -0.16
C ALA A 124 15.14 -19.10 -0.39
N VAL A 125 14.93 -18.60 -1.61
CA VAL A 125 15.09 -17.18 -1.93
C VAL A 125 14.14 -16.36 -1.05
N PRO A 126 14.65 -15.38 -0.29
CA PRO A 126 13.83 -14.62 0.64
C PRO A 126 12.81 -13.73 -0.07
N PRO A 127 11.70 -13.34 0.59
CA PRO A 127 10.74 -12.40 0.04
C PRO A 127 11.35 -11.00 -0.04
N VAL A 128 11.83 -10.63 -1.21
CA VAL A 128 12.49 -9.33 -1.46
C VAL A 128 11.60 -8.34 -2.22
N ARG A 129 10.45 -8.79 -2.74
CA ARG A 129 9.52 -7.93 -3.49
C ARG A 129 9.00 -6.78 -2.63
N GLY A 130 8.94 -5.59 -3.22
CA GLY A 130 8.53 -4.36 -2.55
C GLY A 130 9.61 -3.71 -1.70
N HIS A 131 10.71 -4.37 -1.34
CA HIS A 131 11.79 -3.77 -0.55
C HIS A 131 12.64 -2.77 -1.37
N THR A 132 13.34 -1.85 -0.68
CA THR A 132 14.46 -1.11 -1.31
C THR A 132 15.58 -2.09 -1.69
N LEU A 133 16.47 -1.68 -2.60
CA LEU A 133 17.69 -2.44 -2.91
C LEU A 133 18.51 -2.78 -1.67
N GLU A 134 18.70 -1.81 -0.77
CA GLU A 134 19.42 -2.02 0.49
C GLU A 134 18.70 -3.03 1.41
N GLY A 135 17.38 -2.94 1.51
CA GLY A 135 16.56 -3.87 2.30
C GLY A 135 16.60 -5.29 1.73
N ALA A 136 16.47 -5.42 0.41
CA ALA A 136 16.58 -6.68 -0.30
C ALA A 136 17.98 -7.30 -0.12
N ASN A 137 19.04 -6.50 -0.24
CA ASN A 137 20.41 -6.96 -0.03
C ASN A 137 20.60 -7.56 1.37
N ARG A 138 20.10 -6.88 2.41
CA ARG A 138 20.17 -7.39 3.79
C ARG A 138 19.52 -8.76 3.94
N LEU A 139 18.34 -8.96 3.34
CA LEU A 139 17.63 -10.24 3.38
C LEU A 139 18.39 -11.34 2.62
N ILE A 140 18.91 -11.02 1.44
CA ILE A 140 19.69 -11.95 0.60
C ILE A 140 20.96 -12.40 1.34
N VAL A 141 21.73 -11.46 1.90
CA VAL A 141 22.95 -11.76 2.66
C VAL A 141 22.65 -12.55 3.92
N ALA A 142 21.58 -12.20 4.65
CA ALA A 142 21.15 -12.93 5.84
C ALA A 142 20.74 -14.38 5.52
N ALA A 143 20.21 -14.64 4.32
CA ALA A 143 19.92 -15.98 3.81
C ALA A 143 21.17 -16.73 3.30
N GLY A 144 22.37 -16.14 3.37
CA GLY A 144 23.58 -16.75 2.84
C GLY A 144 23.67 -16.72 1.31
N LEU A 145 22.88 -15.88 0.65
CA LEU A 145 22.88 -15.66 -0.79
C LEU A 145 23.67 -14.39 -1.14
N LYS A 146 23.90 -14.18 -2.44
CA LYS A 146 24.56 -12.99 -2.96
C LYS A 146 23.59 -12.20 -3.83
N GLN A 147 23.58 -10.89 -3.72
CA GLN A 147 22.90 -10.07 -4.71
C GLN A 147 23.80 -9.98 -5.96
N ASP A 148 23.22 -10.15 -7.13
CA ASP A 148 23.94 -9.89 -8.37
C ASP A 148 24.37 -8.41 -8.46
N ALA A 149 25.51 -8.15 -9.10
CA ALA A 149 26.02 -6.80 -9.30
C ALA A 149 25.14 -6.02 -10.27
N GLU A 150 24.50 -6.69 -11.22
CA GLU A 150 23.60 -6.07 -12.18
C GLU A 150 22.15 -6.06 -11.65
N THR A 151 21.61 -4.85 -11.50
CA THR A 151 20.19 -4.63 -11.20
C THR A 151 19.51 -4.10 -12.44
N ALA A 152 18.43 -4.77 -12.87
CA ALA A 152 17.61 -4.30 -13.98
C ALA A 152 16.62 -3.25 -13.48
N TYR A 153 16.48 -2.13 -14.18
CA TYR A 153 15.46 -1.12 -13.89
C TYR A 153 14.36 -1.19 -14.93
N LEU A 154 13.13 -1.40 -14.48
CA LEU A 154 11.96 -1.57 -15.34
C LEU A 154 10.99 -0.41 -15.13
N SER A 155 10.67 0.32 -16.20
CA SER A 155 9.56 1.28 -16.23
C SER A 155 8.24 0.53 -16.18
N GLY A 156 7.21 1.08 -15.51
CA GLY A 156 5.88 0.43 -15.52
C GLY A 156 5.56 -0.52 -14.35
N GLY A 157 6.27 -0.45 -13.21
CA GLY A 157 6.02 -1.33 -12.06
C GLY A 157 4.68 -1.18 -11.32
N VAL A 158 4.52 -1.85 -10.19
CA VAL A 158 3.37 -1.62 -9.27
C VAL A 158 3.81 -0.96 -7.97
N TRP A 159 5.10 -0.61 -7.89
CA TRP A 159 5.76 -0.06 -6.72
C TRP A 159 6.28 1.34 -7.00
N ALA A 160 6.53 2.10 -5.93
CA ALA A 160 7.27 3.34 -6.02
C ALA A 160 8.68 3.09 -6.61
N PRO A 161 9.28 4.08 -7.31
CA PRO A 161 10.64 4.00 -7.82
C PRO A 161 11.66 3.47 -6.79
N GLY A 162 12.64 2.71 -7.25
CA GLY A 162 13.72 2.18 -6.40
C GLY A 162 13.35 0.95 -5.57
N ARG A 163 12.21 0.31 -5.85
CA ARG A 163 11.72 -0.89 -5.15
C ARG A 163 11.79 -2.14 -6.00
N VAL A 164 12.15 -3.26 -5.39
CA VAL A 164 12.26 -4.55 -6.08
C VAL A 164 10.88 -4.97 -6.57
N MET A 165 10.74 -5.10 -7.88
CA MET A 165 9.54 -5.59 -8.53
C MET A 165 9.53 -7.12 -8.63
N ALA A 166 10.69 -7.70 -8.92
CA ALA A 166 10.88 -9.13 -9.10
C ALA A 166 12.33 -9.52 -8.77
N SER A 167 12.53 -10.80 -8.45
CA SER A 167 13.84 -11.43 -8.32
C SER A 167 13.94 -12.62 -9.26
N SER A 168 15.15 -12.94 -9.68
CA SER A 168 15.47 -14.18 -10.37
C SER A 168 16.70 -14.82 -9.71
N PRO A 169 16.58 -16.03 -9.14
CA PRO A 169 15.36 -16.84 -8.98
C PRO A 169 14.26 -16.16 -8.13
N GLU A 170 13.02 -16.63 -8.27
CA GLU A 170 11.84 -16.05 -7.62
C GLU A 170 11.80 -16.35 -6.11
N THR A 171 11.07 -15.52 -5.37
CA THR A 171 10.84 -15.73 -3.93
C THR A 171 10.28 -17.12 -3.64
N GLY A 172 10.88 -17.82 -2.69
CA GLY A 172 10.50 -19.18 -2.30
C GLY A 172 11.16 -20.28 -3.13
N GLU A 173 11.80 -19.96 -4.26
CA GLU A 173 12.60 -20.96 -4.99
C GLU A 173 13.79 -21.44 -4.15
N VAL A 174 14.12 -22.71 -4.27
CA VAL A 174 15.20 -23.34 -3.49
C VAL A 174 16.48 -23.34 -4.30
N VAL A 175 17.51 -22.69 -3.76
CA VAL A 175 18.82 -22.55 -4.42
C VAL A 175 19.94 -22.98 -3.48
N ALA A 176 21.10 -23.31 -4.04
CA ALA A 176 22.29 -23.55 -3.23
C ALA A 176 22.70 -22.27 -2.49
N VAL A 177 23.15 -22.42 -1.24
CA VAL A 177 23.76 -21.32 -0.48
C VAL A 177 24.89 -20.68 -1.29
N GLY A 178 24.95 -19.35 -1.30
CA GLY A 178 25.93 -18.57 -2.06
C GLY A 178 25.54 -18.26 -3.51
N SER A 179 24.38 -18.75 -3.98
CA SER A 179 23.82 -18.39 -5.29
C SER A 179 23.56 -16.87 -5.42
N SER A 180 23.71 -16.35 -6.63
CA SER A 180 23.40 -14.96 -6.96
C SER A 180 21.91 -14.77 -7.26
N ILE A 181 21.33 -13.69 -6.74
CA ILE A 181 19.95 -13.27 -6.99
C ILE A 181 19.97 -11.97 -7.78
N GLN A 182 19.46 -12.01 -9.00
CA GLN A 182 19.26 -10.82 -9.82
C GLN A 182 17.98 -10.11 -9.37
N LEU A 183 18.05 -8.79 -9.24
CA LEU A 183 16.90 -7.97 -8.88
C LEU A 183 16.44 -7.12 -10.06
N SER A 184 15.14 -7.11 -10.27
CA SER A 184 14.48 -6.14 -11.14
C SER A 184 13.79 -5.10 -10.25
N VAL A 185 14.12 -3.83 -10.44
CA VAL A 185 13.68 -2.71 -9.62
C VAL A 185 12.78 -1.82 -10.46
N THR A 186 11.72 -1.31 -9.85
CA THR A 186 10.87 -0.32 -10.48
C THR A 186 11.67 0.96 -10.72
N GLY A 187 11.82 1.33 -11.99
CA GLY A 187 12.50 2.53 -12.43
C GLY A 187 11.72 3.80 -12.10
N ASP A 188 12.31 4.94 -12.44
CA ASP A 188 11.61 6.21 -12.37
C ASP A 188 10.46 6.24 -13.40
N TRP A 189 9.31 6.73 -12.96
CA TRP A 189 8.10 6.87 -13.79
C TRP A 189 7.95 8.27 -14.36
N TRP A 190 8.77 9.22 -13.89
CA TRP A 190 8.77 10.59 -14.39
C TRP A 190 9.49 10.77 -15.74
N SER A 191 10.23 9.77 -16.19
CA SER A 191 10.77 9.73 -17.56
C SER A 191 9.69 9.23 -18.52
N LYS A 192 9.15 10.17 -19.32
CA LYS A 192 8.32 9.85 -20.50
C LYS A 192 9.01 8.74 -21.33
N PRO A 193 8.26 7.74 -21.85
CA PRO A 193 8.85 6.78 -22.77
C PRO A 193 9.54 7.52 -23.92
N ASP A 194 10.83 7.24 -24.13
CA ASP A 194 11.58 7.78 -25.25
C ASP A 194 11.22 7.00 -26.52
N PHE A 195 10.49 7.65 -27.43
CA PHE A 195 10.09 7.10 -28.71
C PHE A 195 11.02 7.52 -29.86
N THR A 196 12.22 8.06 -29.59
CA THR A 196 13.13 8.53 -30.65
C THR A 196 13.76 7.41 -31.51
N GLY A 197 13.36 6.15 -31.30
CA GLY A 197 13.79 4.98 -32.08
C GLY A 197 12.67 4.12 -32.66
N ILE A 198 11.41 4.57 -32.66
CA ILE A 198 10.29 3.93 -33.37
C ILE A 198 9.85 4.79 -34.56
#